data_AF-Q2TS46-F1
#
_entry.id   AF-Q2TS46-F1
#
_cell.length_a   1.000
_cell.length_b   1.000
_cell.length_c   1.000
_cell.angle_alpha   90.00
_cell.angle_beta   90.00
_cell.angle_gamma   90.00
#
_symmetry.space_group_name_H-M   'P 1'
#
loop_
_entity.id
_entity.type
_entity.pdbx_description
1 polymer ?
#
loop_
_entity_poly.entity_id
_entity_poly.type
_entity_poly.pdbx_seq_one_letter_code
_entity_poly.pdbx_strand_id
1 'polypeptide(L)' 'ARGKPILADSLAKSGLWFNLSHSQGLALCAVNYHNRIGIDLEYIRRMSDVEALAKRFFLPREYDVVRSLS' A
#
# COMPACT_ATOMS: atom_id res chain seq x y z
N ALA A 1 -7.37 -17.96 -2.11
CA ALA A 1 -7.07 -16.72 -2.88
C ALA A 1 -7.17 -15.52 -1.94
N ARG A 2 -6.23 -14.57 -1.94
CA ARG A 2 -6.18 -13.43 -1.00
C ARG A 2 -6.68 -12.09 -1.59
N GLY A 3 -7.52 -12.14 -2.63
CA GLY A 3 -8.14 -10.94 -3.22
C GLY A 3 -7.24 -10.07 -4.12
N LYS A 4 -5.93 -10.33 -4.23
CA LYS A 4 -5.05 -9.56 -5.11
C LYS A 4 -5.42 -9.78 -6.59
N PRO A 5 -5.83 -8.74 -7.34
CA PRO A 5 -6.16 -8.88 -8.75
C PRO A 5 -4.88 -9.16 -9.56
N ILE A 6 -5.03 -9.96 -10.61
CA ILE A 6 -3.98 -10.32 -11.56
C ILE A 6 -4.54 -10.25 -12.98
N LEU A 7 -3.64 -10.12 -13.96
CA LEU A 7 -4.05 -10.19 -15.36
C LEU A 7 -4.55 -11.60 -15.69
N ALA A 8 -5.54 -11.68 -16.58
CA ALA A 8 -6.05 -12.94 -17.09
C ALA A 8 -4.95 -13.70 -17.85
N ASP A 9 -5.09 -15.03 -17.96
CA ASP A 9 -4.09 -15.91 -18.56
C ASP A 9 -3.71 -15.52 -20.00
N SER A 10 -4.66 -14.94 -20.76
CA SER A 10 -4.41 -14.38 -22.10
C SER A 10 -3.28 -13.35 -22.15
N LEU A 11 -3.01 -12.65 -21.05
CA LEU A 11 -1.97 -11.65 -20.91
C LEU A 11 -0.81 -12.13 -20.02
N ALA A 12 -0.77 -13.39 -19.60
CA ALA A 12 0.25 -13.90 -18.68
C ALA A 12 1.68 -13.77 -19.22
N LYS A 13 1.86 -13.83 -20.55
CA LYS A 13 3.15 -13.67 -21.23
C LYS A 13 3.49 -12.22 -21.59
N SER A 14 2.60 -11.27 -21.28
CA SER A 14 2.81 -9.85 -21.60
C SER A 14 3.95 -9.22 -20.81
N GLY A 15 4.43 -9.85 -19.73
CA GLY A 15 5.42 -9.25 -18.83
C GLY A 15 4.88 -8.08 -17.99
N LEU A 16 3.60 -7.72 -18.12
CA LEU A 16 2.99 -6.63 -17.39
C LEU A 16 2.56 -7.06 -15.98
N TRP A 17 2.85 -6.21 -15.02
CA TRP A 17 2.35 -6.28 -13.66
C TRP A 17 1.63 -4.99 -13.32
N PHE A 18 0.57 -5.10 -12.52
CA PHE A 18 -0.10 -3.92 -12.01
C PHE A 18 -0.44 -4.07 -10.52
N ASN A 19 -0.65 -2.93 -9.88
CA ASN A 19 -1.24 -2.88 -8.56
C ASN A 19 -2.12 -1.64 -8.43
N LEU A 20 -3.16 -1.76 -7.60
CA LEU A 20 -4.17 -0.73 -7.39
C LEU A 20 -4.16 -0.35 -5.91
N SER A 21 -4.32 0.94 -5.64
CA SER A 21 -4.72 1.45 -4.32
C SER A 21 -5.72 2.58 -4.51
N HIS A 22 -6.58 2.82 -3.53
CA HIS A 22 -7.53 3.91 -3.56
C HIS A 22 -7.75 4.44 -2.14
N SER A 23 -7.94 5.75 -2.01
CA SER A 23 -8.28 6.38 -0.74
C SER A 23 -9.15 7.59 -0.98
N GLN A 24 -10.25 7.68 -0.25
CA GLN A 24 -11.33 8.64 -0.50
C GLN A 24 -11.79 8.57 -1.98
N GLY A 25 -11.94 9.72 -2.64
CA GLY A 25 -12.36 9.83 -4.04
C GLY A 25 -11.23 9.64 -5.07
N LEU A 26 -10.06 9.14 -4.67
CA LEU A 26 -8.91 8.95 -5.55
C LEU A 26 -8.54 7.48 -5.69
N ALA A 27 -8.17 7.10 -6.91
CA ALA A 27 -7.62 5.79 -7.23
C ALA A 27 -6.28 5.94 -7.94
N LEU A 28 -5.38 5.00 -7.68
CA LEU A 28 -4.05 4.94 -8.25
C LEU A 28 -3.81 3.54 -8.85
N CYS A 29 -3.32 3.52 -10.08
CA CYS A 29 -2.96 2.30 -10.79
C CYS A 29 -1.49 2.39 -11.21
N ALA A 30 -0.65 1.53 -10.64
CA ALA A 30 0.72 1.38 -11.07
C ALA A 30 0.82 0.25 -12.08
N VAL A 31 1.51 0.49 -13.19
CA VAL A 31 1.84 -0.51 -14.20
C VAL A 31 3.35 -0.58 -14.34
N ASN A 32 3.89 -1.79 -14.31
CA ASN A 32 5.31 -2.04 -14.49
C ASN A 32 5.54 -3.19 -15.44
N TYR A 33 6.68 -3.15 -16.13
CA TYR A 33 7.14 -4.23 -17.00
C TYR A 33 8.17 -5.09 -16.25
N HIS A 34 8.07 -6.41 -16.43
CA HIS A 34 8.90 -7.47 -15.87
C HIS A 34 8.82 -7.71 -14.36
N ASN A 35 8.76 -6.67 -13.52
CA ASN A 35 8.80 -6.82 -12.07
C ASN A 35 7.46 -6.52 -11.40
N ARG A 36 7.13 -7.30 -10.36
CA ARG A 36 5.97 -7.02 -9.50
C ARG A 36 6.16 -5.69 -8.78
N ILE A 37 5.09 -4.89 -8.76
CA ILE A 37 5.01 -3.62 -8.04
C ILE A 37 3.91 -3.69 -6.98
N GLY A 38 4.10 -2.93 -5.90
CA GLY A 38 3.08 -2.58 -4.93
C GLY A 38 2.91 -1.07 -4.94
N ILE A 39 1.69 -0.58 -4.84
CA ILE A 39 1.41 0.84 -4.69
C ILE A 39 0.39 1.03 -3.58
N ASP A 40 0.55 2.13 -2.85
CA ASP A 40 -0.37 2.51 -1.79
C ASP A 40 -0.62 4.01 -1.81
N LEU A 41 -1.86 4.40 -1.48
CA LEU A 41 -2.32 5.77 -1.44
C LEU A 41 -3.14 5.93 -0.16
N GLU A 42 -2.77 6.90 0.66
CA GLU A 42 -3.47 7.17 1.91
C GLU A 42 -3.86 8.65 2.03
N TYR A 43 -5.09 8.90 2.48
CA TYR A 43 -5.58 10.25 2.73
C TYR A 43 -5.10 10.75 4.10
N ILE A 44 -4.31 11.81 4.10
CA ILE A 44 -3.80 12.42 5.34
C ILE A 44 -4.95 13.06 6.11
N ARG A 45 -5.16 12.61 7.33
CA ARG A 45 -6.17 13.13 8.27
C ARG A 45 -5.66 13.08 9.69
N ARG A 46 -6.28 13.86 10.59
CA ARG A 46 -6.05 13.69 12.03
C ARG A 46 -6.51 12.31 12.46
N MET A 47 -5.70 11.64 13.28
CA MET A 47 -5.94 10.30 13.80
C MET A 47 -5.63 10.33 15.29
N SER A 48 -6.58 9.91 16.12
CA SER A 48 -6.45 9.95 17.58
C SER A 48 -5.66 8.76 18.15
N ASP A 49 -5.45 7.72 17.35
CA ASP A 49 -4.89 6.43 17.75
C ASP A 49 -3.59 6.08 17.00
N VAL A 50 -2.93 7.07 16.39
CA VAL A 50 -1.70 6.88 15.59
C VAL A 50 -0.63 6.12 16.36
N GLU A 51 -0.40 6.49 17.63
CA GLU A 51 0.63 5.85 18.45
C GLU A 51 0.31 4.37 18.70
N ALA A 52 -0.94 4.03 18.99
CA ALA A 52 -1.37 2.64 19.20
C ALA A 52 -1.24 1.81 17.91
N LEU A 53 -1.58 2.39 16.76
CA LEU A 53 -1.43 1.76 15.46
C LEU A 53 0.06 1.51 15.14
N ALA A 54 0.91 2.53 15.32
CA ALA A 54 2.35 2.41 15.11
C ALA A 54 2.95 1.32 16.01
N LYS A 55 2.58 1.28 17.30
CA LYS A 55 3.08 0.26 18.23
C LYS A 55 2.78 -1.18 17.79
N ARG A 56 1.65 -1.39 17.11
CA ARG A 56 1.22 -2.73 16.65
C ARG A 56 1.90 -3.17 15.35
N PHE A 57 2.22 -2.25 14.46
CA PHE A 57 2.63 -2.58 13.09
C PHE A 57 4.04 -2.14 12.71
N PHE A 58 4.62 -1.16 13.40
CA PHE A 58 5.94 -0.63 13.09
C PHE A 58 7.02 -1.35 13.89
N LEU A 59 8.27 -1.32 13.39
CA LEU A 59 9.41 -1.76 14.18
C LEU A 59 9.61 -0.81 15.37
N PRO A 60 10.26 -1.25 16.48
CA PRO A 60 10.46 -0.40 17.66
C PRO A 60 11.07 0.97 17.33
N ARG A 61 12.09 1.00 16.45
CA ARG A 61 12.73 2.25 16.00
C ARG A 61 11.82 3.19 15.23
N GLU A 62 10.87 2.65 14.44
CA GLU A 62 9.93 3.45 13.65
C GLU A 62 8.80 3.96 14.55
N TYR A 63 8.35 3.15 15.49
CA TYR A 63 7.42 3.56 16.54
C TYR A 63 7.97 4.71 17.38
N ASP A 64 9.25 4.65 17.78
CA ASP A 64 9.90 5.72 18.54
C ASP A 64 9.89 7.06 17.78
N VAL A 65 10.12 7.01 16.46
CA VAL A 65 10.03 8.19 15.59
C VAL A 65 8.60 8.75 15.60
N VAL A 66 7.59 7.92 15.37
CA VAL A 66 6.17 8.36 15.38
C VAL A 66 5.76 8.94 16.74
N ARG A 67 6.15 8.29 17.84
CA ARG A 67 5.86 8.73 19.20
C ARG A 67 6.49 10.09 19.51
N SER A 68 7.67 10.40 18.95
CA SER A 68 8.33 11.69 19.15
C SER A 68 7.62 12.87 18.44
N LEU A 69 6.68 12.59 17.54
CA LEU A 69 5.89 13.57 16.78
C LEU A 69 4.49 13.81 17.34
N SER A 70 4.08 13.04 18.37
CA SER A 70 2.77 13.11 19.01
C SER A 70 2.80 14.04 20.22
#